data_AF-A0A923ZUQ1-F1
#
_entry.id   AF-A0A923ZUQ1-F1
#
_cell.length_a   1.000
_cell.length_b   1.000
_cell.length_c   1.000
_cell.angle_alpha   90.00
_cell.angle_beta   90.00
_cell.angle_gamma   90.00
#
_symmetry.space_group_name_H-M   'P 1'
#
loop_
_entity.id
_entity.type
_entity.pdbx_description
1 polymer ?
#
loop_
_entity_poly.entity_id
_entity_poly.type
_entity_poly.pdbx_seq_one_letter_code
_entity_poly.pdbx_strand_id
1 'polypeptide(L)' 'MLSNKSILITGGTGSLGKALTKNILAKWPDIKKLIIFSRDEQKQFEMAQDYPPDQ' A
#
# COMPACT_ATOMS: atom_id res chain seq x y z
N MET A 1 16.80 2.01 2.95
CA MET A 1 16.33 3.11 2.06
C MET A 1 15.34 2.55 1.05
N LEU A 2 14.14 3.13 0.96
CA LEU A 2 13.09 2.69 0.02
C LEU A 2 12.79 3.71 -1.10
N SER A 3 13.35 4.92 -1.01
CA SER A 3 13.33 5.96 -2.03
C SER A 3 13.60 5.43 -3.44
N ASN A 4 12.74 5.84 -4.39
CA ASN A 4 12.78 5.46 -5.80
C ASN A 4 12.73 3.94 -6.09
N LYS A 5 12.21 3.14 -5.14
CA LYS A 5 11.99 1.70 -5.33
C LYS A 5 10.51 1.38 -5.60
N SER A 6 10.29 0.24 -6.26
CA SER A 6 8.98 -0.39 -6.37
C SER A 6 8.84 -1.46 -5.30
N ILE A 7 7.73 -1.45 -4.56
CA ILE A 7 7.50 -2.33 -3.40
C ILE A 7 6.21 -3.12 -3.64
N LEU A 8 6.23 -4.42 -3.34
CA LEU A 8 5.07 -5.30 -3.34
C LEU A 8 4.81 -5.79 -1.90
N ILE A 9 3.60 -5.59 -1.41
CA ILE A 9 3.13 -6.15 -0.13
C ILE A 9 2.09 -7.22 -0.44
N THR A 10 2.41 -8.48 -0.17
CA THR A 10 1.46 -9.60 -0.25
C THR A 10 0.68 -9.72 1.07
N GLY A 11 -0.59 -10.11 0.99
CA GLY A 11 -1.50 -10.06 2.13
C GLY A 11 -1.69 -8.64 2.68
N GLY A 12 -1.46 -7.62 1.84
CA GLY A 12 -1.31 -6.23 2.29
C GLY A 12 -2.60 -5.59 2.82
N THR A 13 -3.75 -6.24 2.64
CA THR A 13 -5.03 -5.80 3.22
C THR A 13 -5.22 -6.22 4.69
N GLY A 14 -4.34 -7.05 5.24
CA GLY A 14 -4.32 -7.38 6.68
C GLY A 14 -3.83 -6.22 7.55
N SER A 15 -4.01 -6.33 8.87
CA SER A 15 -3.68 -5.25 9.82
C SER A 15 -2.22 -4.78 9.72
N LEU A 16 -1.27 -5.72 9.60
CA LEU A 16 0.14 -5.39 9.41
C LEU A 16 0.39 -4.72 8.06
N GLY A 17 -0.21 -5.24 6.99
CA GLY A 17 -0.07 -4.67 5.65
C GLY A 17 -0.56 -3.22 5.59
N LYS A 18 -1.75 -2.94 6.16
CA LYS A 18 -2.29 -1.58 6.28
C LYS A 18 -1.35 -0.66 7.07
N ALA A 19 -0.78 -1.13 8.18
CA ALA A 19 0.17 -0.35 8.97
C ALA A 19 1.47 -0.07 8.21
N LEU A 20 1.99 -1.06 7.47
CA LEU A 20 3.17 -0.90 6.62
C LEU A 20 2.93 0.10 5.50
N THR A 21 1.78 0.03 4.81
CA THR A 21 1.41 1.01 3.77
C THR A 21 1.45 2.43 4.32
N LYS A 22 0.80 2.69 5.46
CA LYS A 22 0.82 4.00 6.11
C LYS A 22 2.25 4.45 6.47
N ASN A 23 3.05 3.56 7.06
CA ASN A 23 4.42 3.88 7.46
C ASN A 23 5.32 4.15 6.27
N ILE A 24 5.18 3.38 5.19
CA ILE A 24 6.00 3.50 3.99
C ILE A 24 5.73 4.84 3.30
N LEU A 25 4.45 5.17 3.07
CA LEU A 25 4.06 6.43 2.44
C LEU A 25 4.47 7.65 3.27
N ALA A 26 4.43 7.56 4.61
CA ALA A 26 4.85 8.65 5.48
C ALA A 26 6.37 8.85 5.54
N LYS A 27 7.16 7.77 5.51
CA LYS A 27 8.64 7.84 5.66
C LYS A 27 9.40 7.93 4.34
N TRP A 28 8.82 7.45 3.24
CA TRP A 28 9.41 7.47 1.91
C TRP A 28 8.38 8.01 0.90
N PRO A 29 8.11 9.32 0.90
CA PRO A 29 7.17 9.92 -0.03
C PRO A 29 7.62 9.82 -1.49
N ASP A 30 8.90 9.56 -1.73
CA ASP A 30 9.54 9.46 -3.05
C ASP A 30 9.68 8.02 -3.57
N ILE A 31 8.88 7.07 -3.05
CA ILE A 31 8.82 5.73 -3.63
C ILE A 31 8.30 5.78 -5.07
N LYS A 32 8.80 4.88 -5.92
CA LYS A 32 8.38 4.82 -7.32
C LYS A 32 7.01 4.19 -7.49
N LYS A 33 6.72 3.15 -6.69
CA LYS A 33 5.46 2.40 -6.75
C LYS A 33 5.26 1.58 -5.47
N LEU A 34 4.04 1.55 -4.96
CA LEU A 34 3.61 0.62 -3.92
C LEU A 34 2.45 -0.23 -4.45
N ILE A 35 2.62 -1.55 -4.44
CA ILE A 35 1.62 -2.52 -4.90
C ILE A 35 1.11 -3.29 -3.70
N ILE A 36 -0.20 -3.25 -3.48
CA ILE A 36 -0.88 -4.03 -2.45
C ILE A 36 -1.57 -5.21 -3.12
N PHE A 37 -1.12 -6.42 -2.78
CA PHE A 37 -1.67 -7.66 -3.32
C PHE A 37 -2.33 -8.47 -2.21
N SER A 38 -3.58 -8.89 -2.42
CA SER A 38 -4.33 -9.74 -1.51
C SER A 38 -5.39 -10.54 -2.27
N ARG A 39 -5.87 -11.62 -1.65
CA ARG A 39 -6.95 -12.47 -2.19
C ARG A 39 -8.34 -12.03 -1.74
N ASP A 40 -8.40 -11.18 -0.71
CA ASP A 40 -9.65 -10.71 -0.11
C ASP A 40 -10.09 -9.43 -0.84
N GLU A 41 -11.00 -9.60 -1.81
CA GLU A 41 -11.48 -8.54 -2.69
C GLU A 41 -12.22 -7.44 -1.91
N GLN A 42 -13.01 -7.81 -0.89
CA GLN A 42 -13.74 -6.85 -0.06
C GLN A 42 -12.76 -5.92 0.66
N LYS A 43 -11.76 -6.48 1.35
CA LYS A 43 -10.77 -5.65 2.04
C LYS A 43 -9.92 -4.84 1.07
N GLN A 44 -9.71 -5.33 -0.15
CA GLN A 44 -9.00 -4.60 -1.19
C GLN A 44 -9.81 -3.41 -1.68
N PHE A 45 -11.11 -3.58 -1.88
CA PHE A 45 -12.04 -2.50 -2.23
C PHE A 45 -12.09 -1.43 -1.14
N GLU A 46 -12.24 -1.84 0.13
CA GLU A 46 -12.21 -0.92 1.28
C GLU A 46 -10.89 -0.11 1.32
N MET A 47 -9.75 -0.80 1.18
CA MET A 47 -8.45 -0.14 1.19
C MET A 47 -8.25 0.78 -0.01
N ALA A 48 -8.86 0.50 -1.17
CA ALA A 48 -8.82 1.40 -2.32
C ALA A 48 -9.59 2.71 -2.08
N GLN A 49 -10.58 2.73 -1.19
CA GLN A 49 -11.26 3.97 -0.78
C GLN A 49 -10.37 4.86 0.10
N ASP A 50 -9.49 4.25 0.91
CA ASP A 50 -8.52 4.97 1.75
C ASP A 50 -7.39 5.61 0.90
N TYR A 51 -7.10 5.04 -0.27
CA TYR A 51 -6.04 5.49 -1.19
C TYR A 51 -6.60 5.61 -2.62
N PRO A 52 -7.48 6.60 -2.88
CA PRO A 52 -8.05 6.78 -4.19
C PRO A 52 -6.95 7.09 -5.21
N PRO A 53 -7.05 6.62 -6.47
CA PRO A 53 -6.18 7.11 -7.52
C PRO A 53 -6.32 8.63 -7.62
N ASP A 54 -5.20 9.34 -7.79
CA ASP A 54 -5.21 10.77 -8.07
C ASP A 54 -6.19 11.04 -9.22
N GLN A 55 -7.05 12.07 -9.07
CA GLN A 55 -7.89 12.58 -10.16
C GLN A 55 -7.03 13.19 -11.27
#